data_AF-A0A7X6NW31-F1
#
_entry.id   AF-A0A7X6NW31-F1
#
_cell.length_a   1.000
_cell.length_b   1.000
_cell.length_c   1.000
_cell.angle_alpha   90.00
_cell.angle_beta   90.00
_cell.angle_gamma   90.00
#
_symmetry.space_group_name_H-M   'P 1'
#
loop_
_entity.id
_entity.type
_entity.pdbx_description
1 polymer ?
#
loop_
_entity_poly.entity_id
_entity_poly.type
_entity_poly.pdbx_seq_one_letter_code
_entity_poly.pdbx_strand_id
1 'polypeptide(L)'
;MEFLIWGALPYAVAVMLISGLIWRYRYDQFGWTTRSSELLESKVLKVASPLFHFAILVVLMGHLVGLLIPMAVTNWLGIDNHDYHRGALIGGGFAGICLVVGLVLLLWRRSTKGAVLRATTTNDKIMYLVLATVIGLGLVATLTGGIGPGGEE
;
A
#
# COMPACT_ATOMS: atom_id res chain seq x y z
N MET A 1 3.61 -27.63 0.04
CA MET A 1 2.91 -26.34 0.32
C MET A 1 3.67 -25.15 -0.25
N GLU A 2 5.01 -25.10 -0.17
CA GLU A 2 5.82 -23.99 -0.68
C GLU A 2 5.60 -23.69 -2.17
N PHE A 3 5.62 -24.70 -3.03
CA PHE A 3 5.36 -24.51 -4.46
C PHE A 3 3.98 -23.89 -4.73
N LEU A 4 2.95 -24.26 -3.95
CA LEU A 4 1.63 -23.68 -4.11
C LEU A 4 1.62 -22.19 -3.74
N ILE A 5 2.25 -21.81 -2.62
CA ILE A 5 2.25 -20.44 -2.10
C ILE A 5 3.17 -19.51 -2.90
N TRP A 6 4.36 -19.98 -3.28
CA TRP A 6 5.39 -19.14 -3.91
C TRP A 6 5.49 -19.34 -5.42
N GLY A 7 5.10 -20.52 -5.91
CA GLY A 7 5.18 -20.88 -7.32
C GLY A 7 3.87 -20.73 -8.10
N ALA A 8 2.71 -21.01 -7.50
CA ALA A 8 1.43 -20.98 -8.21
C ALA A 8 0.55 -19.77 -7.85
N LEU A 9 0.41 -19.47 -6.56
CA LEU A 9 -0.47 -18.43 -6.04
C LEU A 9 -0.21 -17.03 -6.65
N PRO A 10 1.04 -16.54 -6.81
CA PRO A 10 1.28 -15.20 -7.34
C PRO A 10 0.73 -15.03 -8.77
N TYR A 11 0.88 -16.06 -9.61
CA TYR A 11 0.33 -16.07 -10.96
C TYR A 11 -1.18 -16.15 -10.97
N ALA A 12 -1.77 -16.97 -10.10
CA ALA A 12 -3.23 -17.03 -9.97
C ALA A 12 -3.82 -15.68 -9.55
N VAL A 13 -3.21 -15.00 -8.57
CA VAL A 13 -3.63 -13.64 -8.15
C VAL A 13 -3.48 -12.63 -9.28
N ALA A 14 -2.37 -12.66 -10.03
CA ALA A 14 -2.17 -11.77 -11.18
C ALA A 14 -3.21 -12.00 -12.28
N VAL A 15 -3.50 -13.27 -12.62
CA VAL A 15 -4.55 -13.61 -13.59
C VAL A 15 -5.91 -13.13 -13.12
N MET A 16 -6.28 -13.36 -11.84
CA MET A 16 -7.55 -12.88 -11.28
C MET A 16 -7.65 -11.35 -11.28
N LEU A 17 -6.57 -10.65 -10.94
CA LEU A 17 -6.51 -9.19 -10.96
C LEU A 17 -6.75 -8.65 -12.38
N ILE A 18 -5.98 -9.13 -13.37
CA ILE A 18 -6.05 -8.64 -14.75
C ILE A 18 -7.40 -8.99 -15.39
N SER A 19 -7.83 -10.25 -15.29
CA SER A 19 -9.11 -10.70 -15.86
C SER A 19 -10.30 -10.01 -15.19
N GLY A 20 -10.27 -9.86 -13.86
CA GLY A 20 -11.29 -9.14 -13.10
C GLY A 20 -11.37 -7.66 -13.49
N LEU A 21 -10.23 -6.99 -13.71
CA LEU A 21 -10.18 -5.61 -14.20
C LEU A 21 -10.78 -5.50 -15.61
N ILE A 22 -10.41 -6.40 -16.53
CA ILE A 22 -10.95 -6.41 -17.90
C ILE A 22 -12.46 -6.65 -17.88
N TRP A 23 -12.91 -7.64 -17.09
CA TRP A 23 -14.33 -7.95 -16.96
C TRP A 23 -15.11 -6.74 -16.41
N ARG A 24 -14.62 -6.12 -15.33
CA ARG A 24 -15.28 -4.96 -14.72
C ARG A 24 -15.32 -3.77 -15.68
N TYR A 25 -14.25 -3.55 -16.46
CA TYR A 25 -14.23 -2.52 -17.50
C TYR A 25 -15.23 -2.77 -18.63
N ARG A 26 -15.52 -4.03 -18.96
CA ARG A 26 -16.47 -4.39 -20.03
C ARG A 26 -17.93 -4.39 -19.56
N TYR A 27 -18.20 -4.86 -18.35
CA TYR A 27 -19.56 -5.15 -17.89
C TYR A 27 -20.06 -4.24 -16.75
N ASP A 28 -19.18 -3.57 -16.02
CA ASP A 28 -19.54 -2.68 -14.89
C ASP A 28 -18.80 -1.34 -14.97
N GLN A 29 -19.04 -0.61 -16.05
CA GLN A 29 -18.46 0.72 -16.26
C GLN A 29 -19.05 1.76 -15.30
N PHE A 30 -20.35 1.67 -15.00
CA PHE A 30 -21.02 2.59 -14.08
C PHE A 30 -20.56 2.43 -12.63
N GLY A 31 -20.17 1.22 -12.22
CA GLY A 31 -19.56 0.96 -10.91
C GLY A 31 -18.08 1.31 -10.83
N TRP A 32 -17.44 1.71 -11.94
CA TRP A 32 -16.04 2.14 -11.99
C TRP A 32 -15.89 3.62 -11.58
N THR A 33 -16.02 3.88 -10.28
CA THR A 33 -15.85 5.23 -9.73
C THR A 33 -15.00 5.19 -8.47
N THR A 34 -14.46 6.34 -8.07
CA THR A 34 -13.70 6.49 -6.82
C THR A 34 -14.59 6.44 -5.57
N ARG A 35 -15.92 6.45 -5.72
CA ARG A 35 -16.91 6.56 -4.64
C ARG A 35 -16.51 7.61 -3.59
N SER A 36 -16.17 8.81 -4.07
CA SER A 36 -15.74 9.91 -3.19
C SER A 36 -16.82 10.24 -2.15
N SER A 37 -16.42 10.33 -0.89
CA SER A 37 -17.27 10.77 0.22
C SER A 37 -17.06 12.25 0.55
N GLU A 38 -16.37 13.01 -0.29
CA GLU A 38 -15.99 14.40 -0.01
C GLU A 38 -17.19 15.32 0.19
N LEU A 39 -18.27 15.09 -0.57
CA LEU A 39 -19.51 15.85 -0.45
C LEU A 39 -20.20 15.66 0.90
N LEU A 40 -19.96 14.53 1.58
CA LEU A 40 -20.53 14.24 2.90
C LEU A 40 -19.69 14.85 4.03
N GLU A 41 -18.37 14.87 3.88
CA GLU A 41 -17.44 15.47 4.83
C GLU A 41 -16.11 15.78 4.14
N SER A 42 -15.72 17.06 4.15
CA SER A 42 -14.52 17.53 3.46
C SER A 42 -13.40 17.99 4.40
N LYS A 43 -13.67 18.36 5.67
CA LYS A 43 -12.67 19.03 6.53
C LYS A 43 -11.54 18.08 6.89
N VAL A 44 -11.85 16.88 7.36
CA VAL A 44 -10.85 15.86 7.69
C VAL A 44 -10.29 15.24 6.41
N LEU A 45 -11.14 15.01 5.41
CA LEU A 45 -10.74 14.39 4.15
C LEU A 45 -9.67 15.19 3.39
N LYS A 46 -9.73 16.53 3.41
CA LYS A 46 -8.74 17.41 2.75
C LYS A 46 -7.31 17.24 3.23
N VAL A 47 -7.11 16.80 4.47
CA VAL A 47 -5.78 16.54 5.03
C VAL A 47 -5.46 15.05 4.98
N ALA A 48 -6.40 14.20 5.41
CA ALA A 48 -6.18 12.77 5.51
C ALA A 48 -5.99 12.10 4.14
N SER A 49 -6.74 12.53 3.11
CA SER A 49 -6.66 11.94 1.77
C SER A 49 -5.31 12.19 1.09
N PRO A 50 -4.81 13.45 0.98
CA PRO A 50 -3.49 13.68 0.40
C PRO A 50 -2.37 13.01 1.19
N LEU A 51 -2.41 13.08 2.53
CA LEU A 51 -1.40 12.44 3.37
C LEU A 51 -1.30 10.93 3.09
N PHE A 52 -2.44 10.23 3.03
CA PHE A 52 -2.47 8.81 2.71
C PHE A 52 -2.00 8.52 1.27
N HIS A 53 -2.48 9.27 0.28
CA HIS A 53 -2.15 9.01 -1.13
C HIS A 53 -0.70 9.33 -1.48
N PHE A 54 -0.14 10.43 -0.98
CA PHE A 54 1.28 10.72 -1.21
C PHE A 54 2.16 9.69 -0.51
N ALA A 55 1.82 9.30 0.72
CA ALA A 55 2.57 8.29 1.45
C ALA A 55 2.54 6.92 0.73
N ILE A 56 1.37 6.45 0.28
CA ILE A 56 1.28 5.15 -0.41
C ILE A 56 1.99 5.17 -1.76
N LEU A 57 1.99 6.30 -2.47
CA LEU A 57 2.73 6.45 -3.73
C LEU A 57 4.24 6.40 -3.50
N VAL A 58 4.75 7.07 -2.45
CA VAL A 58 6.17 6.99 -2.09
C VAL A 58 6.56 5.55 -1.71
N VAL A 59 5.74 4.87 -0.90
CA VAL A 59 5.97 3.47 -0.54
C VAL A 59 5.95 2.57 -1.78
N LEU A 60 4.98 2.74 -2.68
CA LEU A 60 4.87 1.98 -3.92
C LEU A 60 6.10 2.20 -4.80
N MET A 61 6.52 3.45 -4.99
CA MET A 61 7.73 3.77 -5.75
C MET A 61 8.97 3.15 -5.11
N GLY A 62 9.09 3.18 -3.79
CA GLY A 62 10.16 2.49 -3.06
C GLY A 62 10.18 0.98 -3.33
N HIS A 63 9.02 0.31 -3.36
CA HIS A 63 8.92 -1.10 -3.71
C HIS A 63 9.29 -1.37 -5.18
N LEU A 64 8.84 -0.52 -6.11
CA LEU A 64 9.16 -0.68 -7.53
C LEU A 64 10.67 -0.52 -7.77
N VAL A 65 11.28 0.49 -7.17
CA VAL A 65 12.72 0.72 -7.22
C VAL A 65 13.46 -0.47 -6.58
N GLY A 66 13.02 -0.94 -5.41
CA GLY A 66 13.62 -2.06 -4.69
C GLY A 66 13.52 -3.42 -5.34
N LEU A 67 12.44 -3.69 -6.07
CA LEU A 67 12.20 -5.00 -6.68
C LEU A 67 12.60 -5.05 -8.16
N LEU A 68 12.49 -3.94 -8.88
CA LEU A 68 12.69 -3.91 -10.34
C LEU A 68 14.07 -3.42 -10.76
N ILE A 69 14.78 -2.65 -9.94
CA ILE A 69 16.10 -2.15 -10.30
C ILE A 69 17.16 -3.19 -9.93
N PRO A 70 17.88 -3.76 -10.91
CA PRO A 70 18.95 -4.70 -10.62
C PRO A 70 20.17 -4.01 -10.01
N MET A 71 20.87 -4.70 -9.11
CA MET A 71 22.11 -4.21 -8.48
C MET A 71 23.17 -3.74 -9.49
N ALA A 72 23.20 -4.32 -10.69
CA ALA A 72 24.12 -3.90 -11.75
C ALA A 72 23.91 -2.43 -12.17
N VAL A 73 22.67 -1.93 -12.13
CA VAL A 73 22.33 -0.56 -12.50
C VAL A 73 22.68 0.42 -11.37
N THR A 74 22.41 0.05 -10.11
CA THR A 74 22.78 0.88 -8.94
C THR A 74 24.30 0.99 -8.78
N ASN A 75 25.03 -0.11 -9.00
CA ASN A 75 26.49 -0.11 -8.97
C ASN A 75 27.11 0.73 -10.10
N TRP A 76 26.50 0.72 -11.30
CA TRP A 76 26.96 1.56 -12.41
C TRP A 76 26.74 3.06 -12.15
N LEU A 77 25.69 3.41 -11.39
CA LEU A 77 25.41 4.77 -10.95
C LEU A 77 26.27 5.21 -9.74
N GLY A 78 27.13 4.32 -9.21
CA GLY A 78 28.01 4.62 -8.09
C GLY A 78 27.30 4.76 -6.74
N ILE A 79 26.09 4.20 -6.61
CA ILE A 79 25.36 4.18 -5.33
C ILE A 79 25.84 2.98 -4.53
N ASP A 80 26.47 3.23 -3.39
CA ASP A 80 26.90 2.16 -2.49
C ASP A 80 25.70 1.45 -1.86
N ASN A 81 25.79 0.13 -1.66
CA ASN A 81 24.70 -0.69 -1.12
C ASN A 81 24.24 -0.20 0.26
N HIS A 82 25.16 0.37 1.04
CA HIS A 82 24.89 0.93 2.35
C HIS A 82 24.00 2.18 2.28
N ASP A 83 24.27 3.09 1.35
CA ASP A 83 23.48 4.31 1.16
C ASP A 83 22.09 4.00 0.60
N TYR A 84 22.00 2.99 -0.26
CA TYR A 84 20.74 2.47 -0.78
C TYR A 84 19.84 1.93 0.34
N HIS A 85 20.37 1.04 1.19
CA HIS A 85 19.62 0.47 2.32
C HIS A 85 19.23 1.53 3.35
N ARG A 86 20.13 2.46 3.65
CA ARG A 86 19.85 3.56 4.59
C ARG A 86 18.75 4.49 4.07
N GLY A 87 18.78 4.82 2.78
CA GLY A 87 17.75 5.61 2.11
C GLY A 87 16.40 4.88 2.10
N ALA A 88 16.40 3.58 1.83
CA ALA A 88 15.20 2.75 1.89
C ALA A 88 14.59 2.68 3.30
N LEU A 89 15.42 2.56 4.33
CA LEU A 89 14.96 2.42 5.71
C LEU A 89 14.41 3.75 6.26
N ILE A 90 15.10 4.86 6.02
CA ILE A 90 14.67 6.20 6.48
C ILE A 90 13.47 6.68 5.66
N GLY A 91 13.57 6.63 4.33
CA GLY A 91 12.51 7.08 3.42
C GLY A 91 11.26 6.20 3.52
N GLY A 92 11.44 4.88 3.51
CA GLY A 92 10.36 3.91 3.66
C GLY A 92 9.72 3.95 5.04
N GLY A 93 10.52 4.07 6.10
CA GLY A 93 10.01 4.20 7.48
C GLY A 93 9.18 5.48 7.68
N PHE A 94 9.70 6.63 7.22
CA PHE A 94 8.97 7.90 7.31
C PHE A 94 7.67 7.86 6.50
N ALA A 95 7.73 7.39 5.25
CA ALA A 95 6.55 7.24 4.41
C ALA A 95 5.53 6.26 5.02
N GLY A 96 6.01 5.17 5.63
CA GLY A 96 5.17 4.20 6.35
C GLY A 96 4.43 4.81 7.55
N ILE A 97 5.09 5.66 8.34
CA ILE A 97 4.44 6.40 9.44
C ILE A 97 3.36 7.34 8.89
N CYS A 98 3.68 8.13 7.86
CA CYS A 98 2.71 9.02 7.21
C CYS A 98 1.51 8.22 6.66
N LEU A 99 1.76 7.04 6.10
CA LEU A 99 0.74 6.16 5.56
C LEU A 99 -0.22 5.66 6.65
N VAL A 100 0.31 5.21 7.80
CA VAL A 100 -0.49 4.78 8.95
C VAL A 100 -1.30 5.93 9.53
N VAL A 101 -0.69 7.09 9.73
CA VAL A 101 -1.40 8.28 10.25
C VAL A 101 -2.54 8.64 9.31
N GLY A 102 -2.29 8.68 8.00
CA GLY A 102 -3.32 8.89 6.98
C GLY A 102 -4.45 7.86 7.07
N LEU A 103 -4.13 6.57 7.15
CA LEU A 103 -5.11 5.50 7.26
C LEU A 103 -5.97 5.61 8.53
N VAL A 104 -5.35 5.85 9.67
CA VAL A 104 -6.05 6.00 10.97
C VAL A 104 -7.01 7.18 10.91
N LEU A 105 -6.61 8.31 10.34
CA LEU A 105 -7.49 9.47 10.17
C LEU A 105 -8.68 9.17 9.25
N LEU A 106 -8.47 8.43 8.15
CA LEU A 106 -9.54 8.00 7.25
C LEU A 106 -10.52 7.03 7.92
N LEU A 107 -10.01 6.07 8.68
CA LEU A 107 -10.81 5.11 9.46
C LEU A 107 -11.61 5.82 10.55
N TRP A 108 -10.97 6.70 11.31
CA TRP A 108 -11.62 7.51 12.33
C TRP A 108 -12.76 8.35 11.74
N ARG A 109 -12.51 9.05 10.61
CA ARG A 109 -13.57 9.79 9.90
C ARG A 109 -14.76 8.89 9.57
N ARG A 110 -14.49 7.71 9.02
CA ARG A 110 -15.52 6.79 8.54
C ARG A 110 -16.34 6.17 9.68
N SER A 111 -15.74 5.98 10.85
CA SER A 111 -16.41 5.48 12.06
C SER A 111 -17.20 6.56 12.80
N THR A 112 -16.73 7.81 12.82
CA THR A 112 -17.34 8.89 13.63
C THR A 112 -18.38 9.71 12.87
N LYS A 113 -18.30 9.82 11.54
CA LYS A 113 -19.24 10.61 10.73
C LYS A 113 -20.39 9.75 10.24
N GLY A 114 -21.56 9.86 10.88
CA GLY A 114 -22.74 9.04 10.57
C GLY A 114 -23.19 9.05 9.10
N ALA A 115 -23.03 10.17 8.39
CA ALA A 115 -23.30 10.23 6.95
C ALA A 115 -22.34 9.38 6.12
N VAL A 116 -21.05 9.39 6.46
CA VAL A 116 -20.00 8.60 5.79
C VAL A 116 -20.11 7.11 6.16
N LEU A 117 -20.45 6.81 7.41
CA LEU A 117 -20.67 5.44 7.87
C LEU A 117 -21.80 4.77 7.09
N ARG A 118 -22.92 5.46 6.87
CA ARG A 118 -24.06 4.93 6.08
C ARG A 118 -23.73 4.73 4.61
N ALA A 119 -22.86 5.56 4.04
CA ALA A 119 -22.41 5.41 2.65
C ALA A 119 -21.30 4.34 2.48
N THR A 120 -20.79 3.78 3.58
CA THR A 120 -19.72 2.77 3.54
C THR A 120 -20.28 1.38 3.25
N THR A 121 -19.77 0.75 2.19
CA THR A 121 -20.16 -0.61 1.79
C THR A 121 -19.33 -1.68 2.49
N THR A 122 -19.80 -2.93 2.48
CA THR A 122 -19.04 -4.07 3.00
C THR A 122 -17.70 -4.25 2.27
N ASN A 123 -17.67 -4.00 0.96
CA ASN A 123 -16.44 -4.03 0.17
C ASN A 123 -15.41 -3.01 0.67
N ASP A 124 -15.83 -1.79 1.03
CA ASP A 124 -14.94 -0.78 1.58
C ASP A 124 -14.34 -1.23 2.92
N LYS A 125 -15.13 -1.88 3.78
CA LYS A 125 -14.67 -2.40 5.06
C LYS A 125 -13.63 -3.51 4.89
N ILE A 126 -13.87 -4.44 3.97
CA ILE A 126 -12.92 -5.51 3.63
C ILE A 126 -11.63 -4.91 3.08
N MET A 127 -11.74 -3.96 2.16
CA MET A 127 -10.57 -3.26 1.59
C MET A 127 -9.74 -2.59 2.69
N TYR A 128 -10.36 -1.84 3.61
CA TYR A 128 -9.61 -1.20 4.70
C TYR A 128 -8.99 -2.20 5.67
N LEU A 129 -9.66 -3.32 5.95
CA LEU A 129 -9.10 -4.39 6.77
C LEU A 129 -7.83 -4.94 6.13
N VAL A 130 -7.91 -5.38 4.87
CA VAL A 130 -6.76 -5.95 4.14
C VAL A 130 -5.63 -4.94 4.04
N LEU A 131 -5.94 -3.68 3.72
CA LEU A 131 -4.96 -2.62 3.62
C LEU A 131 -4.28 -2.33 4.96
N ALA A 132 -5.03 -2.27 6.06
CA ALA A 132 -4.46 -2.10 7.40
C ALA A 132 -3.56 -3.28 7.79
N THR A 133 -3.95 -4.51 7.45
CA THR A 133 -3.13 -5.71 7.69
C THR A 133 -1.83 -5.64 6.91
N VAL A 134 -1.87 -5.35 5.60
CA VAL A 134 -0.66 -5.31 4.76
C VAL A 134 0.28 -4.19 5.21
N ILE A 135 -0.25 -3.00 5.54
CA ILE A 135 0.57 -1.89 6.05
C ILE A 135 1.19 -2.24 7.40
N GLY A 136 0.42 -2.87 8.32
CA GLY A 136 0.92 -3.31 9.61
C GLY A 136 2.06 -4.34 9.47
N LEU A 137 1.86 -5.36 8.63
CA LEU A 137 2.89 -6.36 8.34
C LEU A 137 4.13 -5.75 7.68
N GLY A 138 3.95 -4.82 6.75
CA GLY A 138 5.06 -4.11 6.09
C GLY A 138 5.88 -3.26 7.05
N LEU A 139 5.23 -2.57 8.00
CA LEU A 139 5.93 -1.82 9.04
C LEU A 139 6.70 -2.72 9.99
N VAL A 140 6.09 -3.83 10.42
CA VAL A 140 6.79 -4.83 11.23
C VAL A 140 8.03 -5.31 10.49
N ALA A 141 7.90 -5.72 9.22
CA ALA A 141 9.04 -6.16 8.41
C ALA A 141 10.12 -5.09 8.25
N THR A 142 9.75 -3.81 8.10
CA THR A 142 10.70 -2.70 7.99
C THR A 142 11.46 -2.48 9.31
N LEU A 143 10.78 -2.59 10.45
CA LEU A 143 11.37 -2.40 11.78
C LEU A 143 12.18 -3.61 12.25
N THR A 144 11.78 -4.83 11.88
CA THR A 144 12.45 -6.07 12.28
C THR A 144 13.46 -6.58 11.26
N GLY A 145 13.50 -6.00 10.06
CA GLY A 145 14.39 -6.44 8.97
C GLY A 145 15.88 -6.44 9.34
N GLY A 146 16.30 -5.59 10.27
CA GLY A 146 17.68 -5.56 10.79
C GLY A 146 17.96 -6.49 11.98
N ILE A 147 16.97 -7.20 12.52
CA ILE A 147 17.06 -8.00 13.76
C ILE A 147 16.82 -9.51 13.48
N GLY A 148 16.58 -9.90 12.22
CA GLY A 148 16.35 -11.29 11.85
C GLY A 148 17.63 -12.14 11.80
N PRO A 149 17.54 -13.49 11.82
CA PRO A 149 18.70 -14.42 11.79
C PRO A 149 19.49 -14.44 10.46
N GLY A 150 19.36 -13.39 9.64
CA GLY A 150 20.10 -13.18 8.39
C GLY A 150 20.49 -11.70 8.20
N GLY A 151 20.52 -10.92 9.28
CA GLY A 151 20.92 -9.51 9.29
C GLY A 151 22.44 -9.27 9.25
N GLU A 152 23.17 -10.14 8.57
CA GLU A 152 24.55 -9.89 8.14
C GLU A 152 24.56 -9.92 6.62
N GLU A 153 24.41 -8.74 6.02
CA GLU A 153 25.07 -8.40 4.75
C GLU A 153 25.90 -7.13 4.94
#